data_AF-A0A378UZR1-F1
#
_entry.id   AF-A0A378UZR1-F1
#
_cell.length_a   1.000
_cell.length_b   1.000
_cell.length_c   1.000
_cell.angle_alpha   90.00
_cell.angle_beta   90.00
_cell.angle_gamma   90.00
#
_symmetry.space_group_name_H-M   'P 1'
#
loop_
_entity.id
_entity.type
_entity.pdbx_description
1 polymer ?
#
loop_
_entity_poly.entity_id
_entity_poly.type
_entity_poly.pdbx_seq_one_letter_code
_entity_poly.pdbx_strand_id
1 'polypeptide(L)'
;MEYLPQARDIGLRVVVARRSGGAGRAMMDPIIGRLKDLSCNGLVMSGSRDEGGLFGGYKAGPMPPGRGMLVSRTTRSGVIQLSRMPDL
;
A
#
# COMPACT_ATOMS: atom_id res chain seq x y z
N MET A 1 -1.55 -17.79 2.39
CA MET A 1 -0.35 -17.18 1.76
C MET A 1 0.01 -17.88 0.45
N GLU A 2 -0.08 -19.21 0.41
CA GLU A 2 0.26 -20.03 -0.75
C GLU A 2 -0.49 -19.65 -2.03
N TYR A 3 -1.72 -19.13 -1.92
CA TYR A 3 -2.57 -18.74 -3.06
C TYR A 3 -2.37 -17.31 -3.59
N LEU A 4 -1.60 -16.45 -2.92
CA LEU A 4 -1.41 -15.05 -3.36
C LEU A 4 -0.77 -14.96 -4.76
N PRO A 5 0.22 -15.80 -5.12
CA PRO A 5 0.76 -15.83 -6.48
C PRO A 5 -0.25 -16.28 -7.55
N GLN A 6 -1.16 -17.20 -7.21
CA GLN A 6 -2.19 -17.75 -8.10
C GLN A 6 -3.49 -16.94 -8.05
N ALA A 7 -3.51 -15.79 -7.36
CA ALA A 7 -4.73 -15.04 -7.10
C ALA A 7 -5.50 -14.68 -8.37
N ARG A 8 -4.79 -14.44 -9.48
CA ARG A 8 -5.39 -14.18 -10.80
C ARG A 8 -6.19 -15.38 -11.33
N ASP A 9 -5.65 -16.58 -11.19
CA ASP A 9 -6.23 -17.80 -11.77
C ASP A 9 -7.47 -18.26 -11.00
N ILE A 10 -7.51 -17.97 -9.70
CA ILE A 10 -8.63 -18.34 -8.81
C ILE A 10 -9.63 -17.20 -8.58
N GLY A 11 -9.46 -16.05 -9.23
CA GLY A 11 -10.34 -14.88 -9.06
C GLY A 11 -10.24 -14.20 -7.68
N LEU A 12 -9.17 -14.45 -6.92
CA LEU A 12 -8.95 -13.85 -5.61
C LEU A 12 -8.45 -12.40 -5.75
N ARG A 13 -9.08 -11.47 -5.03
CA ARG A 13 -8.60 -10.09 -4.87
C ARG A 13 -8.44 -9.76 -3.40
N VAL A 14 -7.29 -9.21 -3.05
CA VAL A 14 -6.96 -8.83 -1.68
C VAL A 14 -6.70 -7.34 -1.63
N VAL A 15 -7.43 -6.65 -0.75
CA VAL A 15 -7.24 -5.23 -0.45
C VAL A 15 -7.00 -5.13 1.05
N VAL A 16 -5.87 -4.55 1.45
CA VAL A 16 -5.49 -4.39 2.86
C VAL A 16 -5.29 -2.92 3.14
N ALA A 17 -5.91 -2.44 4.21
CA ALA A 17 -5.65 -1.13 4.78
C ALA A 17 -5.09 -1.31 6.18
N ARG A 18 -4.12 -0.46 6.55
CA ARG A 18 -3.53 -0.45 7.90
C ARG A 18 -3.15 0.96 8.31
N ARG A 19 -3.10 1.20 9.62
CA ARG A 19 -2.59 2.45 10.19
C ARG A 19 -1.11 2.61 9.90
N SER A 20 -0.64 3.86 9.81
CA SER A 20 0.76 4.17 9.54
C SER A 20 1.72 3.73 10.64
N GLY A 21 1.30 3.73 11.90
CA GLY A 21 2.13 3.27 13.02
C GLY A 21 2.66 1.84 12.83
N GLY A 22 3.98 1.67 12.95
CA GLY A 22 4.70 0.41 12.77
C GLY A 22 4.65 -0.14 11.34
N ALA A 23 4.41 0.71 10.33
CA ALA A 23 4.46 0.34 8.92
C ALA A 23 5.79 -0.24 8.47
N GLY A 24 6.92 0.29 8.96
CA GLY A 24 8.23 -0.27 8.62
C GLY A 24 8.33 -1.75 9.01
N ARG A 25 7.90 -2.08 10.23
CA ARG A 25 7.86 -3.46 10.74
C ARG A 25 6.85 -4.32 9.99
N ALA A 26 5.69 -3.76 9.66
CA ALA A 26 4.65 -4.48 8.94
C ALA A 26 5.06 -4.85 7.49
N MET A 27 6.09 -4.23 6.91
CA MET A 27 6.64 -4.70 5.63
C MET A 27 7.29 -6.10 5.73
N MET A 28 7.57 -6.58 6.94
CA MET A 28 8.06 -7.93 7.22
C MET A 28 6.92 -8.91 7.55
N ASP A 29 5.68 -8.43 7.66
CA ASP A 29 4.51 -9.27 7.86
C ASP A 29 4.35 -10.23 6.65
N PRO A 30 4.03 -11.50 6.87
CA PRO A 30 3.99 -12.47 5.77
C PRO A 30 2.96 -12.16 4.67
N ILE A 31 1.87 -11.45 4.99
CA ILE A 31 0.88 -11.05 3.98
C ILE A 31 1.35 -9.80 3.25
N ILE A 32 1.68 -8.74 3.99
CA ILE A 32 2.06 -7.45 3.40
C ILE A 32 3.38 -7.54 2.64
N GLY A 33 4.38 -8.21 3.22
CA GLY A 33 5.65 -8.50 2.58
C GLY A 33 5.45 -9.28 1.28
N ARG A 34 4.59 -10.31 1.29
CA ARG A 34 4.30 -11.07 0.06
C ARG A 34 3.62 -10.24 -1.01
N LEU A 35 2.68 -9.35 -0.64
CA LEU A 35 2.06 -8.42 -1.59
C LEU A 35 3.09 -7.43 -2.17
N LYS A 36 4.04 -6.97 -1.35
CA LYS A 36 5.16 -6.13 -1.79
C LYS A 36 6.08 -6.89 -2.76
N ASP A 37 6.42 -8.14 -2.48
CA ASP A 37 7.28 -8.98 -3.35
C ASP A 37 6.63 -9.28 -4.69
N LEU A 38 5.32 -9.58 -4.69
CA LEU A 38 4.51 -9.71 -5.90
C LEU A 38 4.32 -8.37 -6.63
N SER A 39 4.84 -7.29 -6.04
CA SER A 39 4.86 -5.94 -6.57
C SER A 39 3.45 -5.48 -6.94
N CYS A 40 2.52 -5.75 -6.02
CA CYS A 40 1.18 -5.19 -6.02
C CYS A 40 1.24 -3.67 -5.88
N ASN A 41 0.16 -3.00 -6.29
CA ASN A 41 0.03 -1.56 -6.09
C ASN A 41 -0.02 -1.25 -4.59
N GLY A 42 0.68 -0.20 -4.17
CA GLY A 42 0.66 0.29 -2.80
C GLY A 42 0.28 1.77 -2.76
N LEU A 43 -0.51 2.17 -1.76
CA LEU A 43 -0.82 3.57 -1.50
C LEU A 43 -0.27 3.95 -0.13
N VAL A 44 0.71 4.86 -0.10
CA VAL A 44 1.28 5.39 1.14
C VAL A 44 0.66 6.76 1.41
N MET A 45 -0.24 6.83 2.39
CA MET A 45 -0.89 8.08 2.82
C MET A 45 -0.07 8.77 3.93
N SER A 46 -0.70 9.72 4.64
CA SER A 46 -0.08 10.46 5.74
C SER A 46 0.53 9.54 6.81
N GLY A 47 1.74 9.85 7.27
CA GLY A 47 2.48 9.06 8.27
C GLY A 47 3.79 9.71 8.69
N SER A 48 4.56 9.03 9.55
CA SER A 48 5.90 9.48 9.97
C SER A 48 6.99 8.97 9.02
N ARG A 49 8.04 9.77 8.83
CA ARG A 49 9.27 9.36 8.13
C ARG A 49 10.04 8.26 8.89
N ASP A 50 9.81 8.13 10.20
CA ASP A 50 10.48 7.16 11.07
C ASP A 50 10.08 5.71 10.75
N GLU A 51 8.98 5.52 10.03
CA GLU A 51 8.57 4.21 9.52
C GLU A 51 9.52 3.65 8.44
N GLY A 52 10.43 4.49 7.93
CA GLY A 52 11.36 4.10 6.87
C GLY A 52 10.68 3.94 5.51
N GLY A 53 11.36 3.21 4.62
CA GLY A 53 10.88 2.97 3.25
C GLY A 53 9.81 1.88 3.22
N LEU A 54 8.64 2.19 2.65
CA LEU A 54 7.50 1.28 2.59
C LEU A 54 7.42 0.61 1.20
N PHE A 55 6.42 0.96 0.39
CA PHE A 55 6.30 0.53 -1.00
C PHE A 55 7.21 1.37 -1.89
N GLY A 56 7.93 0.72 -2.81
CA GLY A 56 8.86 1.40 -3.73
C GLY A 56 9.96 2.21 -3.04
N GLY A 57 10.25 1.92 -1.77
CA GLY A 57 11.19 2.70 -0.95
C GLY A 57 10.67 4.07 -0.50
N TYR A 58 9.42 4.42 -0.79
CA TYR A 58 8.85 5.71 -0.42
C TYR A 58 8.72 5.82 1.11
N LYS A 59 9.23 6.91 1.66
CA LYS A 59 9.10 7.25 3.09
C LYS A 59 7.86 8.12 3.29
N ALA A 60 6.97 7.70 4.19
CA ALA A 60 5.76 8.45 4.50
C ALA A 60 6.08 9.84 5.06
N GLY A 61 5.12 10.75 4.96
CA GLY A 61 5.21 12.10 5.50
C GLY A 61 3.82 12.71 5.67
N PRO A 62 3.72 13.89 6.30
CA PRO A 62 2.44 14.55 6.52
C PRO A 62 1.77 14.88 5.18
N MET A 63 0.51 14.46 5.03
CA MET A 63 -0.33 14.73 3.86
C MET A 63 -1.77 15.05 4.27
N PRO A 64 -2.51 15.89 3.52
CA PRO A 64 -3.94 16.10 3.74
C PRO A 64 -4.74 14.79 3.65
N PRO A 65 -5.94 14.72 4.27
CA PRO A 65 -6.84 13.59 4.14
C PRO A 65 -7.11 13.23 2.67
N GLY A 66 -7.06 11.93 2.37
CA GLY A 66 -7.25 11.40 1.01
C GLY A 66 -6.04 11.53 0.09
N ARG A 67 -4.97 12.26 0.45
CA ARG A 67 -3.75 12.36 -0.36
C ARG A 67 -2.76 11.24 -0.02
N GLY A 68 -2.12 10.67 -1.05
CA GLY A 68 -1.09 9.65 -0.86
C GLY A 68 -0.23 9.41 -2.09
N MET A 69 0.94 8.80 -1.89
CA MET A 69 1.81 8.32 -2.96
C MET A 69 1.34 6.95 -3.43
N LEU A 70 0.87 6.87 -4.68
CA LEU A 70 0.62 5.62 -5.38
C LEU A 70 1.93 5.08 -5.93
N VAL A 71 2.27 3.86 -5.53
CA VAL A 71 3.38 3.07 -6.06
C VAL A 71 2.80 1.94 -6.87
N SER A 72 3.10 1.92 -8.16
CA SER A 72 2.61 0.92 -9.11
C SER A 72 3.63 0.63 -10.19
N ARG A 73 3.61 -0.60 -10.70
CA ARG A 73 4.34 -1.00 -11.91
C ARG A 73 3.49 -0.94 -13.18
N THR A 74 2.16 -0.96 -13.04
CA THR A 74 1.23 -1.03 -14.19
C THR A 74 0.58 0.30 -14.51
N THR A 75 0.64 1.26 -13.59
CA THR A 75 0.21 2.65 -13.82
C THR A 75 1.28 3.63 -13.37
N ARG A 76 1.12 4.90 -13.74
CA ARG A 76 2.03 5.97 -13.35
C ARG A 76 2.05 6.10 -11.83
N SER A 77 3.21 5.84 -11.23
CA SER A 77 3.44 6.15 -9.82
C SER A 77 3.45 7.66 -9.61
N GLY A 78 2.91 8.11 -8.48
CA GLY A 78 2.81 9.53 -8.17
C GLY A 78 1.86 9.85 -7.04
N VAL A 79 1.87 11.11 -6.60
CA VAL A 79 0.92 11.60 -5.60
C VAL A 79 -0.47 11.69 -6.24
N ILE A 80 -1.45 11.06 -5.59
CA ILE A 80 -2.85 11.06 -6.00
C ILE A 80 -3.75 11.56 -4.86
N GLN A 81 -4.96 11.94 -5.22
CA GLN A 81 -6.04 12.27 -4.29
C GLN A 81 -7.15 11.22 -4.45
N LEU A 82 -7.51 10.55 -3.36
CA LEU A 82 -8.65 9.63 -3.33
C LEU A 82 -9.97 10.40 -3.44
N SER A 83 -10.93 9.81 -4.14
CA SER A 83 -12.31 10.27 -4.10
C SER A 83 -12.90 10.03 -2.72
N ARG A 84 -13.72 10.98 -2.25
CA ARG A 84 -14.53 10.79 -1.05
C ARG A 84 -15.82 10.08 -1.46
N MET A 85 -16.02 8.87 -0.97
CA MET A 85 -17.31 8.20 -1.07
C MET A 85 -18.35 9.00 -0.25
N PRO A 86 -19.56 9.25 -0.79
CA PRO A 86 -20.62 9.88 -0.01
C PRO A 86 -20.98 9.01 1.20
N ASP A 87 -21.46 9.67 2.25
CA ASP A 87 -21.92 8.99 3.46
C ASP A 87 -23.19 8.16 3.10
N LEU A 88 -23.27 6.92 3.59
CA LEU A 88 -24.35 5.94 3.31
C LEU A 88 -25.64 6.26 4.05
#